data_AF-A0AAV0HJW6-F1
#
_entry.id   AF-A0AAV0HJW6-F1
#
_cell.length_a   1.000
_cell.length_b   1.000
_cell.length_c   1.000
_cell.angle_alpha   90.00
_cell.angle_beta   90.00
_cell.angle_gamma   90.00
#
_symmetry.space_group_name_H-M   'P 1'
#
loop_
_entity.id
_entity.type
_entity.pdbx_description
1 polymer ?
#
loop_
_entity_poly.entity_id
_entity_poly.type
_entity_poly.pdbx_seq_one_letter_code
_entity_poly.pdbx_strand_id
1 'polypeptide(L)'
;MEEGGGGGVKKEKSIERVVSQKALQMGSSFPCQICVVGFLCGVCLTSLFLAALTSFGSFGFGNGGSATSFSALAASTANSTSNFIATASTCTTNCKVQEKGAERFAADSQESGTERYNERVSQLYSAWSSLLSERKKSTVVPNAPHLEDCKSTARVNRRLDHRAENASYPPWTTWKGRLDSYPNADQSSRLRRDQSISEGAYPPWISGSDEENYPLTRRVQRDIWAHQHPPNCRDDPEVKFLVADFERLPGFGIGAQFAGMCGLLAIAITEKRVLVTNYYNRADHDGCKGSFRGSWSCYFFPETSQECRDRAFEVMGDREAWERGIITSKDNYTSKEIWAGRTPRHVSLTHRVWGEPWSYLQPTTEINGSLVAFHRKMDRRWWRAQAIRYLMRFQTEYTCELMNSARHAAFGEEAAKMVVSSLGEDWDKEAEGNSRKMGEIEEYVWSNHKPWIPRPLLSMHVRMGDKACEMKLVEFEGYVRLADRIRQRFPHLDRVWLSTEMEDVIEKTKQYKKWKFYYTNVTRQVGNITMARYEASLGRQTSTNYPLVNFLMATESDFFVGALGSTWCFLIDGMRNTGGKVMAGYLSVNKDRFW
;
A
#
# COMPACT_ATOMS: atom_id res chain seq x y z
N MET A 1 20.19 -25.17 71.59
CA MET A 1 21.50 -24.51 71.76
C MET A 1 21.99 -24.25 70.35
N GLU A 2 21.51 -23.12 69.83
CA GLU A 2 22.28 -21.88 69.54
C GLU A 2 22.81 -21.96 68.10
N GLU A 3 22.08 -21.33 67.18
CA GLU A 3 22.33 -19.99 66.60
C GLU A 3 23.29 -20.10 65.40
N GLY A 4 23.09 -19.52 64.23
CA GLY A 4 22.08 -18.61 63.68
C GLY A 4 22.63 -18.06 62.35
N GLY A 5 21.75 -17.58 61.46
CA GLY A 5 22.12 -16.52 60.49
C GLY A 5 22.18 -16.88 58.99
N GLY A 6 21.18 -16.39 58.25
CA GLY A 6 21.40 -15.58 57.05
C GLY A 6 21.34 -16.26 55.67
N GLY A 7 20.26 -16.02 54.91
CA GLY A 7 20.18 -16.35 53.48
C GLY A 7 18.98 -15.68 52.81
N GLY A 8 19.24 -14.70 51.93
CA GLY A 8 18.26 -13.77 51.38
C GLY A 8 17.18 -14.36 50.47
N VAL A 9 16.00 -13.76 50.54
CA VAL A 9 14.83 -14.03 49.70
C VAL A 9 15.02 -13.40 48.32
N LYS A 10 15.23 -14.22 47.28
CA LYS A 10 15.00 -13.81 45.87
C LYS A 10 13.53 -14.08 45.52
N LYS A 11 12.80 -13.01 45.25
CA LYS A 11 11.41 -13.00 44.81
C LYS A 11 11.38 -13.30 43.30
N GLU A 12 11.12 -14.55 42.93
CA GLU A 12 10.90 -14.95 41.54
C GLU A 12 9.51 -14.44 41.10
N LYS A 13 9.49 -13.44 40.22
CA LYS A 13 8.26 -13.00 39.54
C LYS A 13 7.92 -13.99 38.43
N SER A 14 7.13 -15.00 38.78
CA SER A 14 6.27 -15.74 37.86
C SER A 14 5.15 -14.82 37.32
N ILE A 15 4.55 -15.21 36.18
CA ILE A 15 3.44 -14.58 35.41
C ILE A 15 3.98 -13.69 34.26
N GLU A 16 3.76 -13.91 32.96
CA GLU A 16 2.59 -14.47 32.27
C GLU A 16 2.99 -14.95 30.84
N ARG A 17 2.69 -16.21 30.50
CA ARG A 17 2.80 -16.74 29.13
C ARG A 17 1.42 -17.23 28.72
N VAL A 18 0.52 -16.31 28.37
CA VAL A 18 -0.74 -16.68 27.71
C VAL A 18 -0.44 -16.88 26.23
N VAL A 19 -0.12 -18.12 25.88
CA VAL A 19 -0.12 -18.61 24.51
C VAL A 19 -1.35 -19.47 24.37
N SER A 20 -2.24 -19.10 23.44
CA SER A 20 -3.43 -19.89 23.12
C SER A 20 -3.01 -21.33 22.77
N GLN A 21 -3.58 -22.33 23.46
CA GLN A 21 -3.35 -23.75 23.17
C GLN A 21 -3.65 -24.11 21.70
N LYS A 22 -4.54 -23.35 21.03
CA LYS A 22 -4.80 -23.49 19.59
C LYS A 22 -3.61 -23.08 18.72
N ALA A 23 -2.83 -22.05 19.11
CA ALA A 23 -1.65 -21.61 18.38
C ALA A 23 -0.51 -22.65 18.43
N LEU A 24 -0.41 -23.42 19.52
CA LEU A 24 0.54 -24.52 19.66
C LEU A 24 0.12 -25.75 18.83
N GLN A 25 -1.18 -26.04 18.72
CA GLN A 25 -1.70 -27.14 17.89
C GLN A 25 -1.55 -26.88 16.38
N MET A 26 -1.38 -25.63 15.95
CA MET A 26 -1.15 -25.27 14.54
C MET A 26 0.32 -25.39 14.10
N GLY A 27 1.25 -25.55 15.05
CA GLY A 27 2.70 -25.67 14.79
C GLY A 27 3.20 -27.08 14.45
N SER A 28 2.34 -28.11 14.49
CA SER A 28 2.74 -29.52 14.37
C SER A 28 2.52 -30.14 12.98
N SER A 29 2.49 -29.34 11.91
CA SER A 29 2.30 -29.86 10.55
C SER A 29 3.63 -30.28 9.89
N PHE A 30 3.58 -31.34 9.07
CA PHE A 30 4.72 -31.94 8.33
C PHE A 30 5.67 -30.95 7.61
N PRO A 31 5.24 -29.78 7.07
CA PRO A 31 6.16 -28.80 6.50
C PRO A 31 7.11 -28.15 7.51
N CYS A 32 6.69 -28.07 8.78
CA CYS A 32 7.46 -27.46 9.86
C CYS A 32 8.62 -28.39 10.31
N GLN A 33 8.49 -29.72 10.13
CA GLN A 33 9.58 -30.69 10.43
C GLN A 33 10.76 -30.58 9.45
N ILE A 34 10.50 -30.32 8.17
CA ILE A 34 11.56 -30.20 7.14
C ILE A 34 12.45 -28.97 7.43
N CYS A 35 11.87 -27.89 7.95
CA CYS A 35 12.61 -26.69 8.36
C CYS A 35 13.50 -26.94 9.59
N VAL A 36 13.08 -27.81 10.52
CA VAL A 36 13.85 -28.15 11.73
C VAL A 36 15.04 -29.04 11.39
N VAL A 37 14.90 -29.99 10.47
CA VAL A 37 16.00 -30.87 10.05
C VAL A 37 17.07 -30.09 9.27
N GLY A 38 16.66 -29.14 8.41
CA GLY A 38 17.60 -28.25 7.71
C GLY A 38 18.38 -27.32 8.65
N PHE A 39 17.78 -26.90 9.76
CA PHE A 39 18.42 -26.05 10.77
C PHE A 39 19.41 -26.83 11.64
N LEU A 40 19.07 -28.06 12.06
CA LEU A 40 19.93 -28.89 12.90
C LEU A 40 21.20 -29.37 12.17
N CYS A 41 21.11 -29.69 10.87
CA CYS A 41 22.29 -30.02 10.07
C CYS A 41 23.26 -28.83 9.90
N GLY A 42 22.76 -27.59 9.88
CA GLY A 42 23.57 -26.37 9.80
C GLY A 42 24.27 -26.00 11.12
N VAL A 43 23.65 -26.30 12.26
CA VAL A 43 24.21 -26.02 13.60
C VAL A 43 25.36 -26.98 13.96
N CYS A 44 25.29 -28.25 13.53
CA CYS A 44 26.39 -29.20 13.73
C CYS A 44 27.63 -28.87 12.89
N LEU A 45 27.46 -28.31 11.69
CA LEU A 45 28.59 -27.88 10.85
C LEU A 45 29.27 -26.62 11.39
N THR A 46 28.52 -25.67 11.94
CA THR A 46 29.07 -24.40 12.45
C THR A 46 29.76 -24.55 13.81
N SER A 47 29.28 -25.46 14.66
CA SER A 47 29.92 -25.76 15.96
C SER A 47 31.28 -26.47 15.80
N LEU A 48 31.47 -27.26 14.74
CA LEU A 48 32.76 -27.87 14.39
C LEU A 48 33.81 -26.84 13.90
N PHE A 49 33.38 -25.75 13.25
CA PHE A 49 34.30 -24.68 12.78
C PHE A 49 34.61 -23.62 13.85
N LEU A 50 33.71 -23.37 14.82
CA LEU A 50 33.96 -22.40 15.89
C LEU A 50 34.86 -22.94 17.02
N ALA A 51 34.98 -24.26 17.18
CA ALA A 51 35.92 -24.86 18.13
C ALA A 51 37.39 -24.76 17.68
N ALA A 52 37.66 -24.50 16.40
CA ALA A 52 39.02 -24.42 15.86
C ALA A 52 39.65 -23.00 15.88
N LEU A 53 38.88 -21.96 16.20
CA LEU A 53 39.32 -20.55 16.08
C LEU A 53 39.39 -19.77 17.39
N THR A 54 39.34 -20.44 18.54
CA THR A 54 39.60 -19.81 19.85
C THR A 54 40.92 -20.29 20.44
N SER A 55 42.01 -20.05 19.71
CA SER A 55 43.33 -19.90 20.31
C SER A 55 43.94 -18.60 19.77
N PHE A 56 44.51 -17.81 20.68
CA PHE A 56 45.15 -16.48 20.51
C PHE A 56 44.29 -15.23 20.80
N GLY A 57 44.57 -14.66 21.99
CA GLY A 57 44.92 -13.23 22.09
C GLY A 57 43.95 -12.32 22.82
N SER A 58 44.08 -12.25 24.15
CA SER A 58 43.53 -11.19 25.02
C SER A 58 44.42 -9.94 24.98
N PHE A 59 43.82 -8.74 24.93
CA PHE A 59 44.34 -7.53 25.62
C PHE A 59 43.19 -6.54 25.87
N GLY A 60 43.15 -5.98 27.09
CA GLY A 60 42.14 -5.04 27.57
C GLY A 60 42.71 -3.66 27.93
N PHE A 61 41.88 -2.92 28.69
CA PHE A 61 41.96 -1.52 29.19
C PHE A 61 41.42 -0.44 28.23
N GLY A 62 40.62 0.55 28.67
CA GLY A 62 40.16 0.91 30.02
C GLY A 62 39.27 2.18 30.01
N ASN A 63 38.57 2.34 31.13
CA ASN A 63 37.70 3.41 31.66
C ASN A 63 37.78 4.89 31.19
N GLY A 64 36.62 5.56 31.32
CA GLY A 64 36.41 7.00 31.55
C GLY A 64 35.20 7.51 30.72
N GLY A 65 34.05 7.94 31.23
CA GLY A 65 33.70 8.61 32.48
C GLY A 65 33.57 10.11 32.27
N SER A 66 32.40 10.64 31.85
CA SER A 66 31.74 11.81 32.48
C SER A 66 30.44 12.22 31.77
N ALA A 67 29.50 12.73 32.57
CA ALA A 67 28.21 13.29 32.21
C ALA A 67 28.28 14.83 32.09
N THR A 68 27.35 15.42 31.32
CA THR A 68 26.72 16.76 31.49
C THR A 68 25.82 16.97 30.27
N SER A 69 24.49 17.09 30.41
CA SER A 69 23.66 18.19 30.91
C SER A 69 23.02 18.97 29.76
N PHE A 70 21.69 18.98 29.82
CA PHE A 70 20.74 19.64 28.95
C PHE A 70 20.92 21.16 28.93
N SER A 71 20.58 21.79 27.80
CA SER A 71 20.15 23.18 27.76
C SER A 71 19.05 23.31 26.73
N ALA A 72 17.86 23.63 27.23
CA ALA A 72 16.69 24.01 26.47
C ALA A 72 16.84 25.45 25.99
N LEU A 73 16.39 25.73 24.76
CA LEU A 73 16.00 27.07 24.35
C LEU A 73 14.55 27.00 23.85
N ALA A 74 13.69 27.75 24.53
CA ALA A 74 12.29 27.97 24.20
C ALA A 74 12.12 29.40 23.65
N ALA A 75 11.31 29.54 22.60
CA ALA A 75 10.48 30.68 22.19
C ALA A 75 10.11 30.43 20.71
N SER A 76 8.90 30.64 20.20
CA SER A 76 7.68 31.21 20.74
C SER A 76 6.50 30.81 19.84
N THR A 77 5.34 30.73 20.49
CA THR A 77 3.98 30.48 20.02
C THR A 77 3.44 31.52 19.02
N ALA A 78 2.63 31.06 18.07
CA ALA A 78 1.54 31.83 17.49
C ALA A 78 0.27 30.96 17.48
N ASN A 79 -0.66 31.29 18.39
CA ASN A 79 -2.01 30.75 18.47
C ASN A 79 -2.91 31.45 17.43
N SER A 80 -3.81 30.70 16.82
CA SER A 80 -5.07 31.24 16.28
C SER A 80 -6.21 30.28 16.64
N THR A 81 -6.99 30.70 17.64
CA THR A 81 -8.27 30.12 18.05
C THR A 81 -9.41 30.88 17.37
N SER A 82 -10.35 30.20 16.73
CA SER A 82 -11.66 30.75 16.39
C SER A 82 -12.71 30.19 17.35
N ASN A 83 -13.20 31.07 18.22
CA ASN A 83 -14.25 30.75 19.20
C ASN A 83 -15.63 30.69 18.53
N PHE A 84 -16.38 29.67 18.94
CA PHE A 84 -17.82 29.55 18.82
C PHE A 84 -18.52 30.72 19.54
N ILE A 85 -19.48 31.36 18.87
CA ILE A 85 -20.44 32.27 19.51
C ILE A 85 -21.74 31.48 19.67
N ALA A 86 -22.00 31.05 20.91
CA ALA A 86 -23.30 30.61 21.36
C ALA A 86 -24.00 31.80 22.01
N THR A 87 -24.94 32.41 21.31
CA THR A 87 -25.76 33.50 21.84
C THR A 87 -26.91 32.89 22.64
N ALA A 88 -26.74 32.79 23.96
CA ALA A 88 -27.82 32.51 24.89
C ALA A 88 -28.52 33.83 25.24
N SER A 89 -29.76 34.00 24.77
CA SER A 89 -30.65 35.09 25.19
C SER A 89 -31.76 34.53 26.07
N THR A 90 -31.64 34.78 27.36
CA THR A 90 -32.69 34.72 28.37
C THR A 90 -33.88 35.60 27.96
N CYS A 91 -35.08 35.04 27.91
CA CYS A 91 -36.32 35.81 27.97
C CYS A 91 -37.33 35.09 28.87
N THR A 92 -37.53 35.64 30.05
CA THR A 92 -38.63 35.31 30.96
C THR A 92 -39.90 36.04 30.49
N THR A 93 -41.01 35.31 30.41
CA THR A 93 -42.36 35.60 30.95
C THR A 93 -43.50 35.29 29.96
N ASN A 94 -44.36 34.35 30.39
CA ASN A 94 -45.76 34.09 30.01
C ASN A 94 -46.16 33.93 28.53
N CYS A 95 -46.26 32.66 28.11
CA CYS A 95 -47.32 32.21 27.20
C CYS A 95 -47.79 30.81 27.65
N LYS A 96 -49.00 30.72 28.24
CA LYS A 96 -49.73 29.45 28.36
C LYS A 96 -50.22 29.09 26.95
N VAL A 97 -49.52 28.18 26.28
CA VAL A 97 -49.98 27.55 25.03
C VAL A 97 -50.15 26.07 25.29
N GLN A 98 -51.25 25.52 24.80
CA GLN A 98 -51.65 24.12 24.94
C GLN A 98 -50.62 23.19 24.28
N GLU A 99 -49.69 22.68 25.07
CA GLU A 99 -48.85 21.53 24.72
C GLU A 99 -49.69 20.25 24.86
N LYS A 100 -50.09 19.69 23.71
CA LYS A 100 -50.37 18.25 23.53
C LYS A 100 -50.69 17.86 22.06
N GLY A 101 -50.82 18.84 21.15
CA GLY A 101 -50.99 18.60 19.71
C GLY A 101 -49.76 18.87 18.83
N ALA A 102 -48.86 19.77 19.24
CA ALA A 102 -47.72 20.23 18.43
C ALA A 102 -46.53 19.26 18.43
N GLU A 103 -46.32 18.50 19.52
CA GLU A 103 -45.23 17.52 19.60
C GLU A 103 -45.44 16.31 18.68
N ARG A 104 -46.71 15.90 18.43
CA ARG A 104 -47.02 14.82 17.49
C ARG A 104 -46.81 15.22 16.03
N PHE A 105 -47.20 16.43 15.64
CA PHE A 105 -46.99 16.92 14.27
C PHE A 105 -45.52 17.26 13.96
N ALA A 106 -44.76 17.76 14.94
CA ALA A 106 -43.32 17.98 14.81
C ALA A 106 -42.54 16.65 14.71
N ALA A 107 -42.95 15.63 15.47
CA ALA A 107 -42.39 14.29 15.37
C ALA A 107 -42.73 13.62 14.02
N ASP A 108 -44.00 13.66 13.57
CA ASP A 108 -44.42 13.10 12.27
C ASP A 108 -43.71 13.77 11.08
N SER A 109 -43.50 15.08 11.14
CA SER A 109 -42.79 15.83 10.08
C SER A 109 -41.28 15.58 10.09
N GLN A 110 -40.66 15.39 11.26
CA GLN A 110 -39.26 14.94 11.37
C GLN A 110 -39.09 13.48 10.92
N GLU A 111 -40.03 12.61 11.23
CA GLU A 111 -40.03 11.20 10.84
C GLU A 111 -40.21 11.05 9.33
N SER A 112 -41.17 11.78 8.75
CA SER A 112 -41.36 11.90 7.29
C SER A 112 -40.14 12.49 6.56
N GLY A 113 -39.50 13.52 7.14
CA GLY A 113 -38.27 14.10 6.58
C GLY A 113 -37.07 13.15 6.61
N THR A 114 -36.95 12.36 7.68
CA THR A 114 -35.88 11.36 7.86
C THR A 114 -36.07 10.17 6.92
N GLU A 115 -37.32 9.69 6.76
CA GLU A 115 -37.67 8.65 5.80
C GLU A 115 -37.36 9.09 4.37
N ARG A 116 -37.79 10.30 3.97
CA ARG A 116 -37.51 10.86 2.65
C ARG A 116 -36.01 11.03 2.38
N TYR A 117 -35.24 11.43 3.39
CA TYR A 117 -33.79 11.51 3.30
C TYR A 117 -33.15 10.13 3.07
N ASN A 118 -33.54 9.12 3.85
CA ASN A 118 -33.02 7.76 3.71
C ASN A 118 -33.40 7.11 2.38
N GLU A 119 -34.60 7.43 1.86
CA GLU A 119 -35.04 7.00 0.53
C GLU A 119 -34.14 7.59 -0.56
N ARG A 120 -33.89 8.91 -0.53
CA ARG A 120 -32.98 9.58 -1.47
C ARG A 120 -31.56 9.00 -1.43
N VAL A 121 -31.04 8.72 -0.25
CA VAL A 121 -29.73 8.04 -0.08
C VAL A 121 -29.74 6.67 -0.75
N SER A 122 -30.78 5.88 -0.52
CA SER A 122 -30.93 4.53 -1.08
C SER A 122 -31.07 4.56 -2.60
N GLN A 123 -31.83 5.52 -3.14
CA GLN A 123 -31.98 5.75 -4.57
C GLN A 123 -30.64 6.14 -5.22
N LEU A 124 -29.89 7.08 -4.62
CA LEU A 124 -28.59 7.50 -5.14
C LEU A 124 -27.55 6.37 -5.09
N TYR A 125 -27.49 5.63 -3.98
CA TYR A 125 -26.62 4.46 -3.85
C TYR A 125 -26.93 3.40 -4.91
N SER A 126 -28.23 3.12 -5.12
CA SER A 126 -28.69 2.14 -6.12
C SER A 126 -28.41 2.62 -7.54
N ALA A 127 -28.59 3.91 -7.83
CA ALA A 127 -28.24 4.49 -9.12
C ALA A 127 -26.75 4.30 -9.43
N TRP A 128 -25.88 4.59 -8.45
CA TRP A 128 -24.44 4.35 -8.59
C TRP A 128 -24.08 2.86 -8.70
N SER A 129 -24.79 1.98 -7.99
CA SER A 129 -24.65 0.51 -8.16
C SER A 129 -24.95 0.09 -9.60
N SER A 130 -26.02 0.62 -10.20
CA SER A 130 -26.39 0.34 -11.59
C SER A 130 -25.38 0.91 -12.60
N LEU A 131 -24.79 2.08 -12.33
CA LEU A 131 -23.71 2.62 -13.18
C LEU A 131 -22.49 1.69 -13.21
N LEU A 132 -22.15 1.06 -12.08
CA LEU A 132 -21.06 0.10 -11.98
C LEU A 132 -21.35 -1.22 -12.71
N SER A 133 -22.59 -1.70 -12.70
CA SER A 133 -22.97 -2.96 -13.34
C SER A 133 -23.25 -2.81 -14.85
N GLU A 134 -23.95 -1.77 -15.27
CA GLU A 134 -24.44 -1.60 -16.64
C GLU A 134 -23.54 -0.72 -17.53
N ARG A 135 -22.53 -0.05 -16.96
CA ARG A 135 -21.58 0.83 -17.68
C ARG A 135 -22.23 1.93 -18.53
N LYS A 136 -23.50 2.27 -18.28
CA LYS A 136 -24.21 3.35 -18.98
C LYS A 136 -24.00 4.67 -18.24
N LYS A 137 -23.66 5.75 -18.93
CA LYS A 137 -23.68 7.11 -18.35
C LYS A 137 -25.13 7.59 -18.32
N SER A 138 -25.73 7.69 -17.13
CA SER A 138 -26.96 8.46 -16.95
C SER A 138 -26.59 9.91 -16.69
N THR A 139 -27.15 10.85 -17.45
CA THR A 139 -26.90 12.29 -17.33
C THR A 139 -27.59 12.94 -16.14
N VAL A 140 -28.46 12.20 -15.44
CA VAL A 140 -29.34 12.73 -14.37
C VAL A 140 -28.81 12.40 -12.96
N VAL A 141 -27.77 11.56 -12.84
CA VAL A 141 -27.26 11.09 -11.54
C VAL A 141 -26.02 11.91 -11.13
N PRO A 142 -25.98 12.49 -9.91
CA PRO A 142 -24.79 13.15 -9.38
C PRO A 142 -23.54 12.28 -9.43
N ASN A 143 -22.38 12.90 -9.63
CA ASN A 143 -21.11 12.18 -9.65
C ASN A 143 -20.84 11.48 -8.31
N ALA A 144 -20.43 10.21 -8.37
CA ALA A 144 -20.02 9.44 -7.19
C ALA A 144 -18.58 9.82 -6.80
N PRO A 145 -18.34 10.51 -5.67
CA PRO A 145 -17.02 11.06 -5.35
C PRO A 145 -15.97 9.98 -5.03
N HIS A 146 -16.40 8.77 -4.66
CA HIS A 146 -15.55 7.61 -4.35
C HIS A 146 -15.23 6.74 -5.57
N LEU A 147 -15.74 7.07 -6.75
CA LEU A 147 -15.52 6.30 -7.98
C LEU A 147 -14.65 7.08 -8.97
N GLU A 148 -13.82 6.36 -9.72
CA GLU A 148 -13.02 6.89 -10.81
C GLU A 148 -13.65 6.57 -12.17
N ASP A 149 -13.50 7.46 -13.15
CA ASP A 149 -13.70 7.09 -14.57
C ASP A 149 -12.48 6.29 -15.03
N CYS A 150 -12.55 4.97 -14.85
CA CYS A 150 -11.43 4.06 -15.10
C CYS A 150 -10.88 4.13 -16.53
N LYS A 151 -11.74 4.39 -17.52
CA LYS A 151 -11.33 4.54 -18.91
C LYS A 151 -10.57 5.84 -19.13
N SER A 152 -11.06 6.94 -18.57
CA SER A 152 -10.38 8.24 -18.60
C SER A 152 -9.03 8.17 -17.88
N THR A 153 -9.01 7.64 -16.66
CA THR A 153 -7.79 7.46 -15.86
C THR A 153 -6.77 6.59 -16.59
N ALA A 154 -7.17 5.46 -17.18
CA ALA A 154 -6.27 4.61 -17.96
C ALA A 154 -5.69 5.32 -19.19
N ARG A 155 -6.48 6.16 -19.88
CA ARG A 155 -6.01 6.96 -21.02
C ARG A 155 -4.97 8.00 -20.58
N VAL A 156 -5.23 8.70 -19.48
CA VAL A 156 -4.28 9.68 -18.91
C VAL A 156 -2.99 8.98 -18.48
N ASN A 157 -3.09 7.88 -17.72
CA ASN A 157 -1.94 7.11 -17.29
C ASN A 157 -1.10 6.61 -18.48
N ARG A 158 -1.74 6.14 -19.57
CA ARG A 158 -1.03 5.73 -20.79
C ARG A 158 -0.24 6.88 -21.39
N ARG A 159 -0.86 8.05 -21.53
CA ARG A 159 -0.16 9.25 -22.01
C ARG A 159 1.02 9.62 -21.11
N LEU A 160 0.89 9.48 -19.80
CA LEU A 160 1.94 9.79 -18.83
C LEU A 160 3.04 8.71 -18.78
N ASP A 161 2.79 7.50 -19.27
CA ASP A 161 3.78 6.43 -19.31
C ASP A 161 4.58 6.36 -20.62
N HIS A 162 4.15 7.07 -21.67
CA HIS A 162 4.83 7.12 -22.97
C HIS A 162 5.65 8.40 -23.16
N ARG A 163 6.78 8.27 -23.87
CA ARG A 163 7.56 9.41 -24.35
C ARG A 163 6.68 10.29 -25.25
N ALA A 164 6.77 11.61 -25.09
CA ALA A 164 6.22 12.51 -26.08
C ALA A 164 7.04 12.43 -27.38
N GLU A 165 6.42 12.79 -28.52
CA GLU A 165 7.12 12.79 -29.82
C GLU A 165 8.40 13.63 -29.73
N ASN A 166 9.54 13.03 -30.13
CA ASN A 166 10.88 13.62 -30.06
C ASN A 166 11.39 13.98 -28.64
N ALA A 167 10.75 13.50 -27.57
CA ALA A 167 11.13 13.82 -26.19
C ALA A 167 11.89 12.70 -25.48
N SER A 168 12.87 13.10 -24.66
CA SER A 168 13.64 12.17 -23.79
C SER A 168 12.86 11.71 -22.55
N TYR A 169 11.69 12.28 -22.27
CA TYR A 169 10.85 11.91 -21.13
C TYR A 169 9.36 12.05 -21.48
N PRO A 170 8.45 11.43 -20.71
CA PRO A 170 7.01 11.59 -20.86
C PRO A 170 6.54 13.00 -20.43
N PRO A 171 5.28 13.36 -20.74
CA PRO A 171 4.77 14.71 -20.52
C PRO A 171 4.57 15.09 -19.05
N TRP A 172 4.70 14.17 -18.07
CA TRP A 172 4.71 14.55 -16.65
C TRP A 172 5.91 15.41 -16.25
N THR A 173 6.86 15.59 -17.16
CA THR A 173 7.89 16.62 -17.05
C THR A 173 7.34 18.04 -17.13
N THR A 174 6.27 18.25 -17.91
CA THR A 174 5.85 19.59 -18.34
C THR A 174 4.86 20.29 -17.39
N TRP A 175 3.95 19.56 -16.72
CA TRP A 175 3.11 20.03 -15.61
C TRP A 175 2.17 18.92 -15.07
N LYS A 176 1.56 19.13 -13.88
CA LYS A 176 0.73 18.11 -13.19
C LYS A 176 -0.68 17.97 -13.77
N GLY A 177 -1.13 16.72 -13.92
CA GLY A 177 -2.52 16.37 -14.25
C GLY A 177 -2.92 16.71 -15.68
N ARG A 178 -4.22 16.92 -15.91
CA ARG A 178 -4.81 17.27 -17.22
C ARG A 178 -4.59 18.73 -17.63
N LEU A 179 -3.96 19.56 -16.80
CA LEU A 179 -3.72 20.97 -17.09
C LEU A 179 -2.76 21.20 -18.26
N ASP A 180 -1.91 20.22 -18.54
CA ASP A 180 -1.06 20.22 -19.74
C ASP A 180 -1.89 20.27 -21.03
N SER A 181 -3.09 19.66 -21.02
CA SER A 181 -4.06 19.61 -22.11
C SER A 181 -5.03 20.80 -22.13
N TYR A 182 -4.88 21.76 -21.22
CA TYR A 182 -5.70 22.98 -21.23
C TYR A 182 -5.45 23.80 -22.50
N PRO A 183 -6.50 24.14 -23.30
CA PRO A 183 -6.33 24.74 -24.63
C PRO A 183 -5.61 26.10 -24.65
N ASN A 184 -5.77 26.92 -23.59
CA ASN A 184 -5.21 28.27 -23.52
C ASN A 184 -3.82 28.32 -22.83
N ALA A 185 -3.17 27.18 -22.63
CA ALA A 185 -1.79 27.18 -22.14
C ALA A 185 -0.86 27.70 -23.26
N ASP A 186 -0.24 28.86 -23.03
CA ASP A 186 0.67 29.53 -23.98
C ASP A 186 1.72 28.55 -24.55
N GLN A 187 1.73 28.38 -25.88
CA GLN A 187 2.66 27.51 -26.59
C GLN A 187 4.14 27.92 -26.37
N SER A 188 4.40 29.22 -26.18
CA SER A 188 5.75 29.73 -25.91
C SER A 188 6.29 29.23 -24.55
N SER A 189 5.38 29.08 -23.58
CA SER A 189 5.67 28.56 -22.24
C SER A 189 5.90 27.03 -22.22
N ARG A 190 5.40 26.30 -23.23
CA ARG A 190 5.64 24.85 -23.39
C ARG A 190 7.06 24.59 -23.90
N LEU A 191 7.54 25.37 -24.87
CA LEU A 191 8.89 25.25 -25.45
C LEU A 191 10.02 25.66 -24.48
N ARG A 192 9.85 26.72 -23.68
CA ARG A 192 10.83 27.09 -22.64
C ARG A 192 10.93 26.07 -21.50
N ARG A 193 9.90 25.24 -21.33
CA ARG A 193 9.81 24.25 -20.26
C ARG A 193 10.69 23.04 -20.51
N ASP A 194 10.74 22.52 -21.73
CA ASP A 194 11.56 21.35 -22.08
C ASP A 194 13.06 21.51 -21.74
N GLN A 195 13.59 22.74 -21.74
CA GLN A 195 14.97 23.04 -21.31
C GLN A 195 15.16 23.09 -19.79
N SER A 196 14.12 23.39 -19.00
CA SER A 196 14.19 23.57 -17.54
C SER A 196 13.98 22.30 -16.72
N ILE A 197 13.62 21.18 -17.36
CA ILE A 197 13.09 19.98 -16.68
C ILE A 197 14.13 18.85 -16.48
N SER A 198 15.43 19.13 -16.55
CA SER A 198 16.41 18.04 -16.37
C SER A 198 16.55 17.56 -14.90
N GLU A 199 16.16 18.38 -13.91
CA GLU A 199 16.40 18.06 -12.48
C GLU A 199 15.15 17.97 -11.58
N GLY A 200 14.07 18.69 -11.89
CA GLY A 200 12.95 18.89 -10.95
C GLY A 200 11.62 18.20 -11.26
N ALA A 201 11.46 17.55 -12.42
CA ALA A 201 10.21 16.83 -12.68
C ALA A 201 10.23 15.40 -12.17
N TYR A 202 9.12 15.04 -11.53
CA TYR A 202 8.99 13.80 -10.81
C TYR A 202 7.78 13.00 -11.29
N PRO A 203 7.85 11.67 -11.24
CA PRO A 203 6.77 10.83 -11.75
C PRO A 203 5.45 11.05 -10.99
N PRO A 204 4.30 11.07 -11.70
CA PRO A 204 3.01 11.45 -11.13
C PRO A 204 2.41 10.38 -10.20
N TRP A 205 2.94 9.16 -10.22
CA TRP A 205 2.54 8.08 -9.31
C TRP A 205 3.16 8.19 -7.92
N ILE A 206 4.03 9.17 -7.68
CA ILE A 206 4.60 9.46 -6.36
C ILE A 206 3.79 10.56 -5.69
N SER A 207 3.34 10.27 -4.47
CA SER A 207 2.63 11.24 -3.62
C SER A 207 3.58 11.81 -2.58
N GLY A 208 3.42 13.08 -2.24
CA GLY A 208 4.22 13.79 -1.24
C GLY A 208 5.55 14.34 -1.76
N SER A 209 6.23 15.14 -0.93
CA SER A 209 7.57 15.69 -1.20
C SER A 209 8.69 14.67 -0.95
N ASP A 210 9.96 15.04 -1.14
CA ASP A 210 11.08 14.14 -0.83
C ASP A 210 11.20 13.89 0.68
N GLU A 211 10.80 14.84 1.52
CA GLU A 211 10.81 14.76 2.98
C GLU A 211 9.70 13.85 3.53
N GLU A 212 8.61 13.70 2.78
CA GLU A 212 7.49 12.82 3.16
C GLU A 212 7.69 11.36 2.70
N ASN A 213 8.73 11.12 1.90
CA ASN A 213 9.04 9.84 1.28
C ASN A 213 10.38 9.28 1.76
N TYR A 214 10.64 8.00 1.44
CA TYR A 214 11.98 7.46 1.56
C TYR A 214 12.98 8.27 0.71
N PRO A 215 14.25 8.35 1.15
CA PRO A 215 15.25 9.12 0.44
C PRO A 215 15.35 8.79 -1.04
N LEU A 216 15.44 9.83 -1.86
CA LEU A 216 15.59 9.78 -3.31
C LEU A 216 14.41 9.14 -4.07
N THR A 217 13.26 8.88 -3.44
CA THR A 217 12.12 8.18 -4.10
C THR A 217 11.79 8.80 -5.45
N ARG A 218 11.56 10.11 -5.53
CA ARG A 218 11.16 10.74 -6.79
C ARG A 218 12.23 10.63 -7.89
N ARG A 219 13.51 10.79 -7.52
CA ARG A 219 14.66 10.63 -8.43
C ARG A 219 14.80 9.18 -8.91
N VAL A 220 14.76 8.21 -8.01
CA VAL A 220 14.93 6.79 -8.33
C VAL A 220 13.81 6.31 -9.24
N GLN A 221 12.56 6.72 -8.99
CA GLN A 221 11.41 6.33 -9.81
C GLN A 221 11.53 6.84 -11.25
N ARG A 222 12.00 8.08 -11.42
CA ARG A 222 12.34 8.64 -12.74
C ARG A 222 13.45 7.84 -13.41
N ASP A 223 14.51 7.54 -12.68
CA ASP A 223 15.70 6.86 -13.21
C ASP A 223 15.39 5.40 -13.61
N ILE A 224 14.57 4.68 -12.81
CA ILE A 224 14.08 3.33 -13.15
C ILE A 224 13.21 3.40 -14.41
N TRP A 225 12.27 4.35 -14.48
CA TRP A 225 11.42 4.49 -15.67
C TRP A 225 12.26 4.73 -16.94
N ALA A 226 13.26 5.61 -16.87
CA ALA A 226 14.13 5.90 -18.00
C ALA A 226 14.98 4.70 -18.42
N HIS A 227 15.50 3.94 -17.44
CA HIS A 227 16.23 2.69 -17.68
C HIS A 227 15.37 1.65 -18.38
N GLN A 228 14.13 1.51 -17.92
CA GLN A 228 13.20 0.52 -18.44
C GLN A 228 12.57 0.92 -19.78
N HIS A 229 12.55 2.20 -20.15
CA HIS A 229 11.92 2.68 -21.39
C HIS A 229 12.95 3.32 -22.30
N PRO A 230 13.94 2.60 -22.85
CA PRO A 230 14.88 3.18 -23.80
C PRO A 230 14.14 3.78 -25.01
N PRO A 231 14.69 4.80 -25.68
CA PRO A 231 14.02 5.48 -26.80
C PRO A 231 13.76 4.58 -28.01
N ASN A 232 14.63 3.60 -28.24
CA ASN A 232 14.53 2.61 -29.31
C ASN A 232 15.00 1.27 -28.76
N CYS A 233 14.17 0.24 -28.92
CA CYS A 233 14.48 -1.11 -28.45
C CYS A 233 14.89 -2.06 -29.56
N ARG A 234 14.54 -1.74 -30.82
CA ARG A 234 14.86 -2.59 -31.97
C ARG A 234 16.24 -2.30 -32.56
N ASP A 235 16.57 -1.02 -32.72
CA ASP A 235 17.75 -0.59 -33.48
C ASP A 235 18.97 -0.29 -32.61
N ASP A 236 18.80 -0.24 -31.28
CA ASP A 236 19.90 -0.01 -30.35
C ASP A 236 20.56 -1.34 -29.92
N PRO A 237 21.81 -1.63 -30.36
CA PRO A 237 22.49 -2.88 -30.04
C PRO A 237 22.90 -2.99 -28.56
N GLU A 238 22.87 -1.88 -27.80
CA GLU A 238 23.22 -1.87 -26.37
C GLU A 238 22.04 -2.31 -25.49
N VAL A 239 20.82 -2.34 -26.04
CA VAL A 239 19.63 -2.76 -25.30
C VAL A 239 19.65 -4.28 -25.12
N LYS A 240 19.76 -4.68 -23.86
CA LYS A 240 19.72 -6.08 -23.42
C LYS A 240 18.48 -6.34 -22.59
N PHE A 241 18.03 -7.59 -22.56
CA PHE A 241 16.80 -7.98 -21.89
C PHE A 241 17.04 -9.00 -20.78
N LEU A 242 16.20 -8.92 -19.75
CA LEU A 242 16.00 -9.97 -18.75
C LEU A 242 14.51 -10.33 -18.79
N VAL A 243 14.18 -11.50 -19.33
CA VAL A 243 12.80 -11.98 -19.44
C VAL A 243 12.49 -12.90 -18.26
N ALA A 244 11.41 -12.63 -17.53
CA ALA A 244 11.09 -13.42 -16.35
C ALA A 244 9.59 -13.67 -16.16
N ASP A 245 9.28 -14.92 -15.82
CA ASP A 245 8.02 -15.29 -15.19
C ASP A 245 8.03 -14.88 -13.72
N PHE A 246 6.84 -14.58 -13.20
CA PHE A 246 6.65 -14.49 -11.76
C PHE A 246 6.87 -15.86 -11.11
N GLU A 247 7.23 -15.86 -9.84
CA GLU A 247 7.47 -17.09 -9.09
C GLU A 247 6.21 -17.98 -9.02
N ARG A 248 6.35 -19.27 -9.31
CA ARG A 248 5.22 -20.22 -9.44
C ARG A 248 5.26 -21.35 -8.44
N LEU A 249 6.34 -21.49 -7.67
CA LEU A 249 6.47 -22.62 -6.76
C LEU A 249 5.28 -22.68 -5.77
N PRO A 250 4.69 -23.87 -5.57
CA PRO A 250 3.64 -24.07 -4.58
C PRO A 250 4.07 -23.57 -3.20
N GLY A 251 3.16 -22.88 -2.50
CA GLY A 251 3.44 -22.30 -1.18
C GLY A 251 3.90 -20.83 -1.20
N PHE A 252 4.27 -20.27 -2.37
CA PHE A 252 4.51 -18.83 -2.47
C PHE A 252 3.22 -18.04 -2.64
N GLY A 253 2.90 -17.26 -1.61
CA GLY A 253 1.87 -16.22 -1.68
C GLY A 253 2.27 -15.07 -2.59
N ILE A 254 1.29 -14.25 -2.98
CA ILE A 254 1.46 -13.08 -3.85
C ILE A 254 2.56 -12.11 -3.36
N GLY A 255 2.69 -11.90 -2.04
CA GLY A 255 3.76 -11.06 -1.48
C GLY A 255 5.18 -11.60 -1.71
N ALA A 256 5.34 -12.92 -1.77
CA ALA A 256 6.62 -13.52 -2.13
C ALA A 256 6.92 -13.29 -3.62
N GLN A 257 5.95 -13.51 -4.51
CA GLN A 257 6.09 -13.26 -5.94
C GLN A 257 6.53 -11.82 -6.23
N PHE A 258 5.93 -10.84 -5.54
CA PHE A 258 6.31 -9.43 -5.66
C PHE A 258 7.74 -9.16 -5.19
N ALA A 259 8.12 -9.72 -4.04
CA ALA A 259 9.49 -9.57 -3.52
C ALA A 259 10.55 -10.21 -4.44
N GLY A 260 10.23 -11.35 -5.09
CA GLY A 260 11.08 -11.97 -6.11
C GLY A 260 11.23 -11.08 -7.35
N MET A 261 10.13 -10.51 -7.86
CA MET A 261 10.17 -9.61 -9.01
C MET A 261 10.94 -8.31 -8.71
N CYS A 262 10.88 -7.80 -7.47
CA CYS A 262 11.73 -6.69 -7.04
C CYS A 262 13.23 -7.02 -7.11
N GLY A 263 13.59 -8.28 -6.85
CA GLY A 263 14.96 -8.78 -6.99
C GLY A 263 15.42 -8.86 -8.43
N LEU A 264 14.56 -9.36 -9.32
CA LEU A 264 14.83 -9.42 -10.76
C LEU A 264 14.99 -8.03 -11.38
N LEU A 265 14.18 -7.05 -10.96
CA LEU A 265 14.38 -5.65 -11.37
C LEU A 265 15.73 -5.09 -10.89
N ALA A 266 16.18 -5.51 -9.70
CA ALA A 266 17.49 -5.13 -9.17
C ALA A 266 18.63 -5.65 -10.05
N ILE A 267 18.55 -6.92 -10.43
CA ILE A 267 19.49 -7.59 -11.32
C ILE A 267 19.48 -6.89 -12.68
N ALA A 268 18.30 -6.67 -13.26
CA ALA A 268 18.14 -6.01 -14.55
C ALA A 268 18.83 -4.64 -14.57
N ILE A 269 18.61 -3.79 -13.56
CA ILE A 269 19.26 -2.48 -13.46
C ILE A 269 20.78 -2.60 -13.29
N THR A 270 21.23 -3.53 -12.46
CA THR A 270 22.66 -3.75 -12.20
C THR A 270 23.39 -4.20 -13.47
N GLU A 271 22.75 -5.05 -14.27
CA GLU A 271 23.30 -5.60 -15.51
C GLU A 271 22.99 -4.79 -16.76
N LYS A 272 22.37 -3.61 -16.61
CA LYS A 272 21.98 -2.73 -17.72
C LYS A 272 20.98 -3.38 -18.70
N ARG A 273 20.09 -4.22 -18.19
CA ARG A 273 19.04 -4.92 -18.94
C ARG A 273 17.68 -4.30 -18.68
N VAL A 274 16.84 -4.24 -19.70
CA VAL A 274 15.41 -3.98 -19.55
C VAL A 274 14.76 -5.25 -19.02
N LEU A 275 14.15 -5.17 -17.83
CA LEU A 275 13.30 -6.25 -17.33
C LEU A 275 12.07 -6.35 -18.23
N VAL A 276 11.68 -7.57 -18.63
CA VAL A 276 10.44 -7.87 -19.35
C VAL A 276 9.70 -8.98 -18.60
N THR A 277 8.45 -8.73 -18.22
CA THR A 277 7.61 -9.72 -17.54
C THR A 277 6.84 -10.56 -18.55
N ASN A 278 6.85 -11.87 -18.31
CA ASN A 278 6.19 -12.86 -19.16
C ASN A 278 4.92 -13.40 -18.47
N TYR A 279 4.97 -14.59 -17.87
CA TYR A 279 3.78 -15.20 -17.28
C TYR A 279 3.61 -14.85 -15.80
N TYR A 280 2.43 -14.35 -15.46
CA TYR A 280 1.94 -14.11 -14.11
C TYR A 280 0.74 -15.02 -13.83
N ASN A 281 1.02 -16.14 -13.17
CA ASN A 281 0.03 -17.18 -12.89
C ASN A 281 -1.22 -16.69 -12.15
N ARG A 282 -1.12 -15.62 -11.35
CA ARG A 282 -2.25 -15.07 -10.60
C ARG A 282 -3.25 -14.31 -11.48
N ALA A 283 -2.85 -13.85 -12.67
CA ALA A 283 -3.73 -13.21 -13.66
C ALA A 283 -4.36 -14.22 -14.65
N ASP A 284 -4.15 -15.52 -14.46
CA ASP A 284 -4.68 -16.55 -15.35
C ASP A 284 -6.09 -17.00 -14.92
N HIS A 285 -7.06 -16.10 -15.09
CA HIS A 285 -8.48 -16.31 -14.77
C HIS A 285 -9.38 -15.47 -15.68
N ASP A 286 -10.69 -15.72 -15.65
CA ASP A 286 -11.65 -15.19 -16.65
C ASP A 286 -11.87 -13.68 -16.59
N GLY A 287 -11.63 -13.06 -15.42
CA GLY A 287 -11.53 -11.60 -15.30
C GLY A 287 -10.45 -10.96 -16.18
N CYS A 288 -9.31 -11.63 -16.41
CA CYS A 288 -8.26 -11.16 -17.30
C CYS A 288 -8.46 -11.79 -18.69
N LYS A 289 -8.75 -10.97 -19.71
CA LYS A 289 -9.14 -11.44 -21.05
C LYS A 289 -8.08 -11.15 -22.11
N GLY A 290 -8.11 -11.93 -23.19
CA GLY A 290 -7.22 -11.74 -24.34
C GLY A 290 -5.75 -11.81 -23.97
N SER A 291 -4.94 -10.90 -24.51
CA SER A 291 -3.49 -10.81 -24.24
C SER A 291 -3.13 -10.42 -22.80
N PHE A 292 -4.10 -10.02 -21.98
CA PHE A 292 -3.89 -9.73 -20.57
C PHE A 292 -4.03 -10.95 -19.66
N ARG A 293 -4.61 -12.06 -20.16
CA ARG A 293 -4.72 -13.29 -19.36
C ARG A 293 -3.35 -13.85 -19.05
N GLY A 294 -3.11 -14.14 -17.77
CA GLY A 294 -1.82 -14.65 -17.31
C GLY A 294 -0.69 -13.62 -17.40
N SER A 295 -1.01 -12.31 -17.50
CA SER A 295 -0.03 -11.24 -17.61
C SER A 295 -0.17 -10.23 -16.47
N TRP A 296 0.95 -9.69 -16.01
CA TRP A 296 0.98 -8.56 -15.06
C TRP A 296 0.16 -7.37 -15.57
N SER A 297 0.14 -7.20 -16.89
CA SER A 297 -0.61 -6.16 -17.61
C SER A 297 -2.13 -6.23 -17.45
N CYS A 298 -2.67 -7.29 -16.84
CA CYS A 298 -4.07 -7.28 -16.41
C CYS A 298 -4.30 -6.26 -15.28
N TYR A 299 -3.36 -6.12 -14.35
CA TYR A 299 -3.55 -5.32 -13.14
C TYR A 299 -2.83 -3.97 -13.15
N PHE A 300 -1.59 -3.95 -13.64
CA PHE A 300 -0.76 -2.75 -13.65
C PHE A 300 -0.10 -2.60 -15.00
N PHE A 301 0.39 -1.41 -15.30
CA PHE A 301 1.09 -1.19 -16.56
C PHE A 301 2.34 -2.07 -16.65
N PRO A 302 2.71 -2.54 -17.86
CA PRO A 302 3.91 -3.35 -18.05
C PRO A 302 5.15 -2.61 -17.56
N GLU A 303 6.18 -3.33 -17.18
CA GLU A 303 7.46 -2.82 -16.70
C GLU A 303 8.26 -1.98 -17.72
N THR A 304 7.92 -2.04 -19.01
CA THR A 304 8.57 -1.35 -20.14
C THR A 304 7.57 -1.10 -21.30
N SER A 305 8.01 -0.44 -22.36
CA SER A 305 7.21 -0.15 -23.56
C SER A 305 6.85 -1.43 -24.33
N GLN A 306 5.77 -1.38 -25.10
CA GLN A 306 5.34 -2.54 -25.90
C GLN A 306 6.41 -2.94 -26.94
N GLU A 307 7.08 -1.97 -27.56
CA GLU A 307 8.18 -2.21 -28.50
C GLU A 307 9.31 -3.05 -27.87
N CYS A 308 9.72 -2.71 -26.65
CA CYS A 308 10.74 -3.44 -25.93
C CYS A 308 10.31 -4.86 -25.57
N ARG A 309 9.04 -5.05 -25.21
CA ARG A 309 8.48 -6.38 -24.95
C ARG A 309 8.48 -7.24 -26.21
N ASP A 310 7.98 -6.68 -27.32
CA ASP A 310 7.92 -7.38 -28.60
C ASP A 310 9.32 -7.81 -29.05
N ARG A 311 10.30 -6.89 -28.96
CA ARG A 311 11.70 -7.21 -29.29
C ARG A 311 12.28 -8.27 -28.35
N ALA A 312 12.04 -8.17 -27.05
CA ALA A 312 12.54 -9.15 -26.09
C ALA A 312 12.02 -10.57 -26.38
N PHE A 313 10.72 -10.70 -26.70
CA PHE A 313 10.14 -11.99 -27.07
C PHE A 313 10.61 -12.50 -28.43
N GLU A 314 10.86 -11.61 -29.38
CA GLU A 314 11.46 -11.95 -30.69
C GLU A 314 12.87 -12.55 -30.51
N VAL A 315 13.76 -11.88 -29.75
CA VAL A 315 15.12 -12.38 -29.52
C VAL A 315 15.20 -13.57 -28.58
N MET A 316 14.16 -13.82 -27.78
CA MET A 316 14.10 -14.99 -26.91
C MET A 316 14.08 -16.30 -27.70
N GLY A 317 13.54 -16.29 -28.92
CA GLY A 317 13.58 -17.43 -29.83
C GLY A 317 14.92 -17.59 -30.58
N ASP A 318 15.83 -16.62 -30.49
CA ASP A 318 17.11 -16.61 -31.22
C ASP A 318 18.26 -17.12 -30.35
N ARG A 319 18.83 -18.27 -30.73
CA ARG A 319 19.97 -18.88 -30.04
C ARG A 319 21.21 -17.98 -30.03
N GLU A 320 21.47 -17.23 -31.09
CA GLU A 320 22.64 -16.35 -31.16
C GLU A 320 22.52 -15.19 -30.16
N ALA A 321 21.29 -14.72 -29.89
CA ALA A 321 21.03 -13.70 -28.89
C ALA A 321 21.35 -14.18 -27.46
N TRP A 322 21.11 -15.46 -27.17
CA TRP A 322 21.51 -16.09 -25.90
C TRP A 322 23.02 -16.21 -25.77
N GLU A 323 23.70 -16.68 -26.81
CA GLU A 323 25.16 -16.86 -26.82
C GLU A 323 25.90 -15.52 -26.69
N ARG A 324 25.34 -14.44 -27.28
CA ARG A 324 25.86 -13.06 -27.14
C ARG A 324 25.43 -12.37 -25.84
N GLY A 325 24.59 -13.00 -25.02
CA GLY A 325 24.09 -12.43 -23.76
C GLY A 325 23.17 -11.23 -23.93
N ILE A 326 22.55 -11.05 -25.10
CA ILE A 326 21.53 -10.03 -25.37
C ILE A 326 20.31 -10.30 -24.50
N ILE A 327 19.95 -11.57 -24.35
CA ILE A 327 18.87 -12.00 -23.46
C ILE A 327 19.40 -12.88 -22.32
N THR A 328 18.78 -12.71 -21.15
CA THR A 328 18.86 -13.63 -20.02
C THR A 328 17.46 -13.94 -19.53
N SER A 329 17.30 -15.04 -18.82
CA SER A 329 16.08 -15.34 -18.08
C SER A 329 16.34 -15.44 -16.58
N LYS A 330 15.25 -15.53 -15.82
CA LYS A 330 15.28 -15.81 -14.39
C LYS A 330 16.19 -17.00 -14.03
N ASP A 331 16.20 -18.05 -14.85
CA ASP A 331 16.92 -19.30 -14.56
C ASP A 331 18.44 -19.16 -14.64
N ASN A 332 18.94 -18.05 -15.22
CA ASN A 332 20.37 -17.71 -15.19
C ASN A 332 20.84 -17.26 -13.79
N TYR A 333 19.93 -17.03 -12.85
CA TYR A 333 20.25 -16.49 -11.53
C TYR A 333 19.83 -17.45 -10.42
N THR A 334 20.65 -17.53 -9.38
CA THR A 334 20.32 -18.31 -8.19
C THR A 334 19.20 -17.65 -7.39
N SER A 335 18.45 -18.46 -6.63
CA SER A 335 17.49 -17.95 -5.65
C SER A 335 18.15 -16.93 -4.69
N LYS A 336 19.40 -17.13 -4.29
CA LYS A 336 20.09 -16.19 -3.39
C LYS A 336 20.26 -14.81 -4.02
N GLU A 337 20.59 -14.75 -5.30
CA GLU A 337 20.73 -13.48 -6.04
C GLU A 337 19.38 -12.77 -6.17
N ILE A 338 18.32 -13.49 -6.53
CA ILE A 338 16.98 -12.91 -6.67
C ILE A 338 16.45 -12.42 -5.32
N TRP A 339 16.50 -13.25 -4.28
CA TRP A 339 15.86 -12.93 -2.99
C TRP A 339 16.70 -12.05 -2.07
N ALA A 340 18.02 -12.16 -2.17
CA ALA A 340 18.97 -11.59 -1.23
C ALA A 340 20.19 -10.92 -1.87
N GLY A 341 20.18 -10.72 -3.19
CA GLY A 341 21.24 -10.05 -3.95
C GLY A 341 21.46 -8.60 -3.55
N ARG A 342 22.44 -7.98 -4.21
CA ARG A 342 22.87 -6.60 -3.93
C ARG A 342 21.79 -5.61 -4.37
N THR A 343 21.50 -4.63 -3.53
CA THR A 343 20.71 -3.46 -3.91
C THR A 343 21.47 -2.63 -4.94
N PRO A 344 20.82 -2.16 -6.03
CA PRO A 344 21.47 -1.31 -7.02
C PRO A 344 21.87 0.04 -6.40
N ARG A 345 23.05 0.54 -6.79
CA ARG A 345 23.63 1.81 -6.30
C ARG A 345 23.65 2.90 -7.37
N HIS A 346 23.37 2.55 -8.62
CA HIS A 346 23.42 3.43 -9.77
C HIS A 346 22.57 2.86 -10.91
N VAL A 347 22.22 3.71 -11.87
CA VAL A 347 21.62 3.34 -13.15
C VAL A 347 22.63 3.60 -14.24
N SER A 348 23.10 2.53 -14.89
CA SER A 348 24.22 2.68 -15.81
C SER A 348 23.84 3.26 -17.17
N LEU A 349 22.59 3.12 -17.65
CA LEU A 349 22.20 3.68 -18.95
C LEU A 349 22.22 5.23 -18.95
N THR A 350 22.26 5.87 -17.78
CA THR A 350 22.24 7.34 -17.64
C THR A 350 23.38 7.90 -16.78
N HIS A 351 24.38 7.09 -16.41
CA HIS A 351 25.45 7.46 -15.46
C HIS A 351 24.94 8.09 -14.14
N ARG A 352 23.74 7.72 -13.68
CA ARG A 352 23.14 8.30 -12.45
C ARG A 352 23.49 7.44 -11.24
N VAL A 353 24.24 8.02 -10.30
CA VAL A 353 24.59 7.35 -9.03
C VAL A 353 23.58 7.71 -7.93
N TRP A 354 23.05 6.71 -7.24
CA TRP A 354 22.18 6.86 -6.07
C TRP A 354 22.96 6.80 -4.75
N GLY A 355 24.10 6.10 -4.74
CA GLY A 355 24.91 5.92 -3.54
C GLY A 355 24.28 4.93 -2.57
N GLU A 356 24.26 5.29 -1.28
CA GLU A 356 23.72 4.45 -0.19
C GLU A 356 22.62 5.20 0.58
N PRO A 357 21.46 5.51 -0.04
CA PRO A 357 20.39 6.30 0.58
C PRO A 357 19.81 5.67 1.85
N TRP A 358 19.98 4.36 2.03
CA TRP A 358 19.58 3.64 3.23
C TRP A 358 20.47 3.93 4.45
N SER A 359 21.66 4.53 4.28
CA SER A 359 22.57 4.86 5.38
C SER A 359 22.02 5.94 6.32
N TYR A 360 21.17 6.82 5.80
CA TYR A 360 20.48 7.87 6.56
C TYR A 360 18.96 7.71 6.55
N LEU A 361 18.46 6.55 6.14
CA LEU A 361 17.03 6.24 6.18
C LEU A 361 16.59 6.05 7.64
N GLN A 362 15.58 6.80 8.06
CA GLN A 362 14.98 6.70 9.39
C GLN A 362 13.65 5.93 9.34
N PRO A 363 13.58 4.71 9.89
CA PRO A 363 12.32 4.00 10.01
C PRO A 363 11.42 4.65 11.06
N THR A 364 10.14 4.74 10.76
CA THR A 364 9.08 5.20 11.67
C THR A 364 8.24 4.02 12.16
N THR A 365 8.91 2.92 12.48
CA THR A 365 8.26 1.69 12.92
C THR A 365 8.27 1.60 14.44
N GLU A 366 7.14 1.24 15.05
CA GLU A 366 7.04 1.01 16.49
C GLU A 366 6.76 -0.46 16.81
N ILE A 367 7.45 -1.00 17.82
CA ILE A 367 7.21 -2.34 18.34
C ILE A 367 7.19 -2.27 19.86
N ASN A 368 6.14 -2.81 20.50
CA ASN A 368 5.98 -2.82 21.95
C ASN A 368 6.18 -1.44 22.61
N GLY A 369 5.69 -0.36 21.98
CA GLY A 369 5.82 1.00 22.54
C GLY A 369 7.18 1.67 22.30
N SER A 370 8.13 0.99 21.65
CA SER A 370 9.45 1.53 21.35
C SER A 370 9.61 1.81 19.86
N LEU A 371 10.06 3.03 19.53
CA LEU A 371 10.44 3.41 18.16
C LEU A 371 11.70 2.63 17.74
N VAL A 372 11.63 2.04 16.56
CA VAL A 372 12.73 1.30 15.95
C VAL A 372 13.55 2.23 15.09
N ALA A 373 14.74 2.60 15.57
CA ALA A 373 15.66 3.46 14.85
C ALA A 373 16.38 2.76 13.69
N PHE A 374 16.41 1.42 13.65
CA PHE A 374 17.12 0.64 12.63
C PHE A 374 16.51 -0.74 12.45
N HIS A 375 16.39 -1.20 11.19
CA HIS A 375 16.10 -2.60 10.85
C HIS A 375 17.33 -3.22 10.19
N ARG A 376 17.55 -4.54 10.31
CA ARG A 376 18.59 -5.18 9.49
C ARG A 376 18.22 -5.06 8.00
N LYS A 377 19.25 -4.97 7.14
CA LYS A 377 19.09 -4.91 5.67
C LYS A 377 18.22 -3.73 5.21
N MET A 378 18.52 -2.53 5.72
CA MET A 378 17.89 -1.27 5.31
C MET A 378 18.00 -1.03 3.79
N ASP A 379 19.10 -1.45 3.18
CA ASP A 379 19.33 -1.43 1.74
C ASP A 379 18.22 -2.17 0.97
N ARG A 380 17.83 -3.36 1.46
CA ARG A 380 16.78 -4.18 0.84
C ARG A 380 15.39 -3.63 1.10
N ARG A 381 15.15 -3.07 2.29
CA ARG A 381 13.89 -2.38 2.63
C ARG A 381 13.66 -1.17 1.75
N TRP A 382 14.68 -0.35 1.59
CA TRP A 382 14.65 0.77 0.67
C TRP A 382 14.41 0.30 -0.77
N TRP A 383 15.20 -0.66 -1.27
CA TRP A 383 15.09 -1.11 -2.66
C TRP A 383 13.73 -1.73 -2.99
N ARG A 384 13.24 -2.66 -2.17
CA ARG A 384 11.96 -3.32 -2.43
C ARG A 384 10.81 -2.32 -2.46
N ALA A 385 10.86 -1.27 -1.63
CA ALA A 385 9.88 -0.19 -1.66
C ALA A 385 9.92 0.59 -2.98
N GLN A 386 11.11 0.88 -3.52
CA GLN A 386 11.26 1.53 -4.83
C GLN A 386 10.79 0.63 -5.97
N ALA A 387 11.23 -0.63 -5.99
CA ALA A 387 10.92 -1.57 -7.04
C ALA A 387 9.41 -1.86 -7.14
N ILE A 388 8.74 -2.14 -6.01
CA ILE A 388 7.30 -2.42 -6.02
C ILE A 388 6.49 -1.18 -6.41
N ARG A 389 6.92 0.02 -6.00
CA ARG A 389 6.31 1.29 -6.40
C ARG A 389 6.36 1.49 -7.90
N TYR A 390 7.48 1.15 -8.54
CA TYR A 390 7.64 1.23 -9.98
C TYR A 390 6.78 0.20 -10.73
N LEU A 391 6.82 -1.07 -10.28
CA LEU A 391 6.04 -2.15 -10.90
C LEU A 391 4.53 -1.91 -10.82
N MET A 392 4.06 -1.20 -9.79
CA MET A 392 2.65 -0.84 -9.56
C MET A 392 2.33 0.62 -9.91
N ARG A 393 3.16 1.31 -10.69
CA ARG A 393 3.07 2.77 -10.93
C ARG A 393 1.71 3.24 -11.44
N PHE A 394 1.11 2.51 -12.38
CA PHE A 394 -0.20 2.83 -12.93
C PHE A 394 -1.10 1.61 -12.91
N GLN A 395 -2.31 1.82 -12.40
CA GLN A 395 -3.38 0.83 -12.42
C GLN A 395 -4.00 0.77 -13.82
N THR A 396 -4.38 -0.43 -14.25
CA THR A 396 -5.18 -0.64 -15.47
C THR A 396 -6.65 -0.29 -15.22
N GLU A 397 -7.44 -0.25 -16.29
CA GLU A 397 -8.90 -0.14 -16.20
C GLU A 397 -9.47 -1.26 -15.30
N TYR A 398 -8.98 -2.49 -15.45
CA TYR A 398 -9.41 -3.62 -14.63
C TYR A 398 -9.18 -3.40 -13.12
N THR A 399 -7.97 -2.99 -12.72
CA THR A 399 -7.68 -2.73 -11.29
C THR A 399 -8.48 -1.55 -10.76
N CYS A 400 -8.65 -0.50 -11.56
CA CYS A 400 -9.50 0.62 -11.20
C CYS A 400 -10.96 0.18 -10.97
N GLU A 401 -11.51 -0.69 -11.82
CA GLU A 401 -12.84 -1.25 -11.64
C GLU A 401 -12.94 -2.05 -10.33
N LEU A 402 -11.93 -2.88 -10.00
CA LEU A 402 -11.88 -3.59 -8.73
C LEU A 402 -11.89 -2.63 -7.52
N MET A 403 -11.11 -1.55 -7.59
CA MET A 403 -11.06 -0.53 -6.53
C MET A 403 -12.38 0.22 -6.42
N ASN A 404 -13.02 0.57 -7.54
CA ASN A 404 -14.35 1.19 -7.57
C ASN A 404 -15.40 0.29 -6.92
N SER A 405 -15.43 -1.00 -7.26
CA SER A 405 -16.35 -1.95 -6.62
C SER A 405 -16.13 -2.05 -5.11
N ALA A 406 -14.86 -2.10 -4.68
CA ALA A 406 -14.52 -2.19 -3.25
C ALA A 406 -14.89 -0.91 -2.48
N ARG A 407 -14.58 0.28 -3.04
CA ARG A 407 -14.94 1.57 -2.46
C ARG A 407 -16.45 1.76 -2.42
N HIS A 408 -17.17 1.34 -3.46
CA HIS A 408 -18.63 1.43 -3.48
C HIS A 408 -19.27 0.55 -2.41
N ALA A 409 -18.85 -0.71 -2.33
CA ALA A 409 -19.36 -1.64 -1.33
C ALA A 409 -19.05 -1.19 0.11
N ALA A 410 -17.90 -0.57 0.36
CA ALA A 410 -17.50 -0.14 1.68
C ALA A 410 -18.04 1.24 2.08
N PHE A 411 -18.01 2.21 1.15
CA PHE A 411 -18.20 3.62 1.47
C PHE A 411 -19.35 4.27 0.68
N GLY A 412 -19.96 3.57 -0.27
CA GLY A 412 -20.95 4.15 -1.18
C GLY A 412 -22.15 4.76 -0.47
N GLU A 413 -22.66 4.11 0.57
CA GLU A 413 -23.79 4.63 1.36
C GLU A 413 -23.39 5.90 2.14
N GLU A 414 -22.17 5.93 2.68
CA GLU A 414 -21.64 7.09 3.41
C GLU A 414 -21.39 8.27 2.46
N ALA A 415 -20.83 8.00 1.28
CA ALA A 415 -20.70 8.98 0.21
C ALA A 415 -22.07 9.52 -0.23
N ALA A 416 -23.07 8.65 -0.37
CA ALA A 416 -24.42 9.04 -0.78
C ALA A 416 -25.05 9.98 0.26
N LYS A 417 -24.92 9.67 1.56
CA LYS A 417 -25.36 10.55 2.66
C LYS A 417 -24.74 11.95 2.56
N MET A 418 -23.43 12.02 2.33
CA MET A 418 -22.74 13.31 2.19
C MET A 418 -23.20 14.10 0.96
N VAL A 419 -23.36 13.43 -0.18
CA VAL A 419 -23.83 14.08 -1.41
C VAL A 419 -25.27 14.56 -1.25
N VAL A 420 -26.18 13.71 -0.79
CA VAL A 420 -27.59 14.09 -0.55
C VAL A 420 -27.70 15.26 0.42
N SER A 421 -26.89 15.28 1.49
CA SER A 421 -26.86 16.40 2.45
C SER A 421 -26.39 17.72 1.84
N SER A 422 -25.62 17.69 0.75
CA SER A 422 -25.14 18.87 0.02
C SER A 422 -26.06 19.34 -1.11
N LEU A 423 -27.04 18.51 -1.48
CA LEU A 423 -28.01 18.80 -2.53
C LEU A 423 -29.24 19.51 -1.95
N GLY A 424 -29.79 20.49 -2.67
CA GLY A 424 -31.06 21.13 -2.32
C GLY A 424 -32.25 20.14 -2.35
N GLU A 425 -33.39 20.56 -1.82
CA GLU A 425 -34.62 19.74 -1.79
C GLU A 425 -35.16 19.39 -3.19
N ASP A 426 -34.81 20.17 -4.22
CA ASP A 426 -35.30 20.05 -5.61
C ASP A 426 -34.23 19.59 -6.63
N TRP A 427 -33.15 18.92 -6.21
CA TRP A 427 -32.10 18.44 -7.14
C TRP A 427 -32.63 17.52 -8.26
N ASP A 428 -33.69 16.76 -7.98
CA ASP A 428 -34.38 15.90 -8.95
C ASP A 428 -35.02 16.71 -10.10
N LYS A 429 -35.38 17.98 -9.84
CA LYS A 429 -35.97 18.90 -10.83
C LYS A 429 -34.94 19.82 -11.48
N GLU A 430 -33.85 20.15 -10.79
CA GLU A 430 -32.74 20.95 -11.34
C GLU A 430 -31.90 20.18 -12.37
N ALA A 431 -31.80 18.84 -12.22
CA ALA A 431 -31.08 17.98 -13.14
C ALA A 431 -31.70 17.90 -14.55
N GLU A 432 -33.01 18.16 -14.69
CA GLU A 432 -33.72 18.19 -15.97
C GLU A 432 -33.59 19.53 -16.71
N GLY A 433 -33.30 20.63 -16.01
CA GLY A 433 -33.34 21.99 -16.56
C GLY A 433 -31.99 22.64 -16.88
N ASN A 434 -30.89 22.18 -16.26
CA ASN A 434 -29.57 22.75 -16.51
C ASN A 434 -28.52 21.64 -16.51
N SER A 435 -28.04 21.28 -17.70
CA SER A 435 -26.68 20.78 -17.84
C SER A 435 -25.74 21.91 -17.42
N ARG A 436 -25.51 22.07 -16.10
CA ARG A 436 -24.53 23.03 -15.59
C ARG A 436 -23.23 22.73 -16.31
N LYS A 437 -22.85 23.63 -17.21
CA LYS A 437 -21.61 23.53 -17.97
C LYS A 437 -20.50 23.54 -16.92
N MET A 438 -19.85 22.39 -16.76
CA MET A 438 -18.82 22.18 -15.77
C MET A 438 -17.75 23.26 -15.93
N GLY A 439 -17.38 23.92 -14.83
CA GLY A 439 -16.38 24.99 -14.87
C GLY A 439 -15.01 24.44 -15.29
N GLU A 440 -14.13 25.29 -15.83
CA GLU A 440 -12.80 24.84 -16.27
C GLU A 440 -11.97 24.26 -15.11
N ILE A 441 -12.13 24.78 -13.89
CA ILE A 441 -11.49 24.22 -12.69
C ILE A 441 -12.00 22.81 -12.41
N GLU A 442 -13.31 22.59 -12.51
CA GLU A 442 -13.92 21.27 -12.32
C GLU A 442 -13.39 20.29 -13.38
N GLU A 443 -13.32 20.72 -14.64
CA GLU A 443 -12.88 19.89 -15.76
C GLU A 443 -11.39 19.57 -15.75
N TYR A 444 -10.51 20.53 -15.46
CA TYR A 444 -9.06 20.36 -15.63
C TYR A 444 -8.29 20.21 -14.31
N VAL A 445 -8.78 20.77 -13.20
CA VAL A 445 -8.08 20.73 -11.90
C VAL A 445 -8.70 19.68 -10.99
N TRP A 446 -9.99 19.80 -10.67
CA TRP A 446 -10.65 18.93 -9.71
C TRP A 446 -10.89 17.53 -10.28
N SER A 447 -11.04 17.35 -11.59
CA SER A 447 -11.10 16.01 -12.20
C SER A 447 -9.85 15.13 -11.96
N ASN A 448 -8.74 15.72 -11.50
CA ASN A 448 -7.52 14.98 -11.12
C ASN A 448 -7.45 14.64 -9.62
N HIS A 449 -8.54 14.81 -8.86
CA HIS A 449 -8.57 14.45 -7.45
C HIS A 449 -8.53 12.92 -7.26
N LYS A 450 -7.96 12.45 -6.15
CA LYS A 450 -8.07 11.04 -5.76
C LYS A 450 -9.51 10.74 -5.35
N PRO A 451 -10.00 9.50 -5.51
CA PRO A 451 -11.32 9.12 -5.04
C PRO A 451 -11.48 9.41 -3.57
N TRP A 452 -12.68 9.85 -3.21
CA TRP A 452 -13.05 10.01 -1.83
C TRP A 452 -13.05 8.64 -1.13
N ILE A 453 -12.38 8.60 0.01
CA ILE A 453 -12.50 7.56 1.03
C ILE A 453 -12.69 8.29 2.36
N PRO A 454 -13.38 7.70 3.34
CA PRO A 454 -13.52 8.36 4.62
C PRO A 454 -12.14 8.52 5.27
N ARG A 455 -11.85 9.70 5.83
CA ARG A 455 -10.59 10.00 6.51
C ARG A 455 -10.86 10.60 7.89
N PRO A 456 -10.03 10.29 8.91
CA PRO A 456 -8.87 9.40 8.83
C PRO A 456 -9.27 7.91 8.77
N LEU A 457 -8.55 7.13 7.97
CA LEU A 457 -8.72 5.68 7.83
C LEU A 457 -7.49 4.94 8.35
N LEU A 458 -7.69 3.98 9.24
CA LEU A 458 -6.65 3.05 9.67
C LEU A 458 -6.73 1.77 8.83
N SER A 459 -5.62 1.38 8.20
CA SER A 459 -5.52 0.02 7.67
C SER A 459 -4.99 -0.93 8.74
N MET A 460 -5.63 -2.08 8.88
CA MET A 460 -5.23 -3.14 9.80
C MET A 460 -5.09 -4.45 9.03
N HIS A 461 -3.89 -5.04 9.03
CA HIS A 461 -3.66 -6.36 8.43
C HIS A 461 -3.37 -7.41 9.50
N VAL A 462 -4.33 -8.29 9.72
CA VAL A 462 -4.29 -9.36 10.72
C VAL A 462 -3.98 -10.67 10.01
N ARG A 463 -2.71 -11.07 10.06
CA ARG A 463 -2.23 -12.33 9.48
C ARG A 463 -2.15 -13.42 10.55
N MET A 464 -2.96 -14.46 10.40
CA MET A 464 -3.05 -15.63 11.27
C MET A 464 -2.72 -16.91 10.47
N GLY A 465 -3.22 -18.09 10.85
CA GLY A 465 -3.04 -19.30 10.04
C GLY A 465 -1.64 -19.94 10.06
N ASP A 466 -1.20 -20.44 8.91
CA ASP A 466 0.05 -21.20 8.68
C ASP A 466 1.35 -20.41 8.92
N LYS A 467 1.27 -19.08 9.08
CA LYS A 467 2.43 -18.21 9.36
C LYS A 467 3.02 -18.39 10.75
N ALA A 468 2.45 -19.24 11.61
CA ALA A 468 3.02 -19.56 12.92
C ALA A 468 4.45 -20.14 12.83
N CYS A 469 4.77 -20.92 11.78
CA CYS A 469 6.13 -21.44 11.54
C CYS A 469 7.13 -20.32 11.16
N GLU A 470 6.63 -19.11 10.88
CA GLU A 470 7.34 -18.04 10.22
C GLU A 470 7.42 -16.76 11.09
N MET A 471 6.44 -16.53 11.97
CA MET A 471 6.42 -15.39 12.88
C MET A 471 5.55 -15.68 14.11
N LYS A 472 5.78 -14.94 15.20
CA LYS A 472 4.88 -14.96 16.34
C LYS A 472 3.50 -14.46 15.91
N LEU A 473 2.50 -15.33 16.02
CA LEU A 473 1.10 -14.94 15.87
C LEU A 473 0.65 -14.12 17.08
N VAL A 474 -0.12 -13.08 16.81
CA VAL A 474 -0.73 -12.23 17.82
C VAL A 474 -2.23 -12.23 17.54
N GLU A 475 -3.03 -12.33 18.59
CA GLU A 475 -4.48 -12.31 18.46
C GLU A 475 -5.00 -10.92 18.08
N PHE A 476 -6.23 -10.85 17.58
CA PHE A 476 -6.85 -9.62 17.06
C PHE A 476 -6.81 -8.45 18.08
N GLU A 477 -7.00 -8.78 19.35
CA GLU A 477 -6.95 -7.90 20.51
C GLU A 477 -5.61 -7.14 20.59
N GLY A 478 -4.50 -7.76 20.16
CA GLY A 478 -3.20 -7.08 20.07
C GLY A 478 -3.19 -5.96 19.03
N TYR A 479 -3.84 -6.16 17.89
CA TYR A 479 -3.94 -5.15 16.83
C TYR A 479 -4.87 -4.01 17.23
N VAL A 480 -6.03 -4.32 17.85
CA VAL A 480 -6.97 -3.30 18.32
C VAL A 480 -6.34 -2.43 19.41
N ARG A 481 -5.55 -3.00 20.33
CA ARG A 481 -4.79 -2.20 21.31
C ARG A 481 -3.85 -1.18 20.66
N LEU A 482 -3.20 -1.52 19.55
CA LEU A 482 -2.38 -0.57 18.80
C LEU A 482 -3.24 0.48 18.09
N ALA A 483 -4.39 0.09 17.54
CA ALA A 483 -5.35 1.02 16.94
C ALA A 483 -5.88 2.04 17.97
N ASP A 484 -6.22 1.59 19.18
CA ASP A 484 -6.70 2.45 20.28
C ASP A 484 -5.64 3.46 20.70
N ARG A 485 -4.35 3.07 20.69
CA ARG A 485 -3.24 4.01 20.95
C ARG A 485 -3.12 5.10 19.89
N ILE A 486 -3.35 4.77 18.61
CA ILE A 486 -3.40 5.78 17.54
C ILE A 486 -4.59 6.71 17.80
N ARG A 487 -5.77 6.15 18.09
CA ARG A 487 -6.99 6.93 18.36
C ARG A 487 -6.87 7.87 19.56
N GLN A 488 -6.10 7.51 20.59
CA GLN A 488 -5.81 8.42 21.71
C GLN A 488 -5.12 9.71 21.25
N ARG A 489 -4.36 9.68 20.15
CA ARG A 489 -3.71 10.84 19.55
C ARG A 489 -4.56 11.47 18.43
N PHE A 490 -5.39 10.67 17.77
CA PHE A 490 -6.29 11.08 16.70
C PHE A 490 -7.75 10.70 17.04
N PRO A 491 -8.46 11.49 17.86
CA PRO A 491 -9.77 11.08 18.40
C PRO A 491 -10.85 10.84 17.33
N HIS A 492 -10.73 11.50 16.17
CA HIS A 492 -11.62 11.33 15.01
C HIS A 492 -11.40 10.03 14.24
N LEU A 493 -10.37 9.25 14.58
CA LEU A 493 -10.12 7.95 13.98
C LEU A 493 -11.04 6.89 14.59
N ASP A 494 -12.07 6.52 13.85
CA ASP A 494 -13.06 5.50 14.22
C ASP A 494 -13.29 4.46 13.11
N ARG A 495 -12.61 4.58 11.97
CA ARG A 495 -12.78 3.73 10.79
C ARG A 495 -11.55 2.88 10.52
N VAL A 496 -11.76 1.59 10.26
CA VAL A 496 -10.71 0.62 9.98
C VAL A 496 -10.97 -0.12 8.68
N TRP A 497 -10.02 -0.12 7.76
CA TRP A 497 -9.96 -1.10 6.67
C TRP A 497 -9.22 -2.34 7.13
N LEU A 498 -9.95 -3.41 7.40
CA LEU A 498 -9.45 -4.67 7.91
C LEU A 498 -9.19 -5.68 6.78
N SER A 499 -7.94 -6.13 6.70
CA SER A 499 -7.52 -7.22 5.82
C SER A 499 -7.12 -8.42 6.67
N THR A 500 -7.80 -9.55 6.46
CA THR A 500 -7.54 -10.83 7.13
C THR A 500 -8.14 -11.97 6.32
N GLU A 501 -7.50 -13.13 6.39
CA GLU A 501 -7.96 -14.40 5.85
C GLU A 501 -8.92 -15.15 6.78
N MET A 502 -9.04 -14.77 8.06
CA MET A 502 -9.76 -15.54 9.08
C MET A 502 -11.16 -15.00 9.36
N GLU A 503 -12.17 -15.88 9.39
CA GLU A 503 -13.55 -15.52 9.75
C GLU A 503 -13.66 -15.13 11.24
N ASP A 504 -12.98 -15.85 12.13
CA ASP A 504 -12.96 -15.55 13.58
C ASP A 504 -12.56 -14.09 13.89
N VAL A 505 -11.68 -13.51 13.08
CA VAL A 505 -11.28 -12.11 13.22
C VAL A 505 -12.45 -11.18 12.86
N ILE A 506 -13.21 -11.49 11.82
CA ILE A 506 -14.41 -10.73 11.43
C ILE A 506 -15.47 -10.81 12.52
N GLU A 507 -15.71 -11.98 13.09
CA GLU A 507 -16.69 -12.14 14.18
C GLU A 507 -16.32 -11.31 15.41
N LYS A 508 -15.03 -11.31 15.78
CA LYS A 508 -14.52 -10.50 16.89
C LYS A 508 -14.71 -9.01 16.67
N THR A 509 -14.71 -8.50 15.43
CA THR A 509 -14.94 -7.06 15.17
C THR A 509 -16.28 -6.57 15.73
N LYS A 510 -17.30 -7.45 15.79
CA LYS A 510 -18.64 -7.12 16.31
C LYS A 510 -18.64 -6.70 17.78
N GLN A 511 -17.60 -7.06 18.54
CA GLN A 511 -17.42 -6.71 19.96
C GLN A 511 -16.90 -5.28 20.13
N TYR A 512 -16.29 -4.68 19.10
CA TYR A 512 -15.65 -3.38 19.16
C TYR A 512 -16.53 -2.28 18.57
N LYS A 513 -17.66 -1.98 19.23
CA LYS A 513 -18.68 -1.03 18.75
C LYS A 513 -18.18 0.41 18.50
N LYS A 514 -17.06 0.79 19.11
CA LYS A 514 -16.44 2.11 18.91
C LYS A 514 -15.76 2.26 17.56
N TRP A 515 -15.56 1.16 16.84
CA TRP A 515 -14.85 1.09 15.58
C TRP A 515 -15.80 0.64 14.47
N LYS A 516 -15.76 1.32 13.33
CA LYS A 516 -16.42 0.92 12.10
C LYS A 516 -15.42 0.18 11.23
N PHE A 517 -15.59 -1.15 11.14
CA PHE A 517 -14.73 -2.00 10.32
C PHE A 517 -15.32 -2.16 8.93
N TYR A 518 -14.48 -1.90 7.93
CA TYR A 518 -14.72 -2.23 6.54
C TYR A 518 -13.77 -3.34 6.13
N TYR A 519 -14.25 -4.29 5.35
CA TYR A 519 -13.46 -5.39 4.84
C TYR A 519 -14.11 -5.91 3.57
N THR A 520 -13.33 -6.65 2.80
CA THR A 520 -13.79 -7.22 1.54
C THR A 520 -14.81 -8.35 1.74
N ASN A 521 -15.84 -8.43 0.91
CA ASN A 521 -16.83 -9.52 1.01
C ASN A 521 -16.33 -10.80 0.31
N VAL A 522 -15.63 -11.66 1.06
CA VAL A 522 -15.05 -12.91 0.57
C VAL A 522 -15.26 -14.01 1.61
N THR A 523 -15.43 -15.25 1.15
CA THR A 523 -15.41 -16.41 2.05
C THR A 523 -14.05 -16.47 2.75
N ARG A 524 -14.03 -16.64 4.07
CA ARG A 524 -12.79 -16.67 4.86
C ARG A 524 -12.52 -18.06 5.41
N GLN A 525 -11.29 -18.24 5.91
CA GLN A 525 -10.88 -19.46 6.56
C GLN A 525 -11.62 -19.64 7.88
N VAL A 526 -12.06 -20.87 8.11
CA VAL A 526 -12.60 -21.34 9.37
C VAL A 526 -11.75 -22.52 9.82
N GLY A 527 -11.32 -22.51 11.09
CA GLY A 527 -10.46 -23.54 11.66
C GLY A 527 -9.04 -23.54 11.07
N ASN A 528 -8.49 -24.75 10.85
CA ASN A 528 -7.06 -24.95 10.59
C ASN A 528 -6.75 -25.35 9.13
N ILE A 529 -7.59 -24.94 8.17
CA ILE A 529 -7.29 -25.21 6.76
C ILE A 529 -6.01 -24.48 6.32
N THR A 530 -5.23 -25.10 5.42
CA THR A 530 -4.00 -24.49 4.92
C THR A 530 -4.32 -23.30 4.01
N MET A 531 -3.45 -22.28 3.97
CA MET A 531 -3.63 -21.14 3.05
C MET A 531 -3.77 -21.58 1.60
N ALA A 532 -2.98 -22.57 1.18
CA ALA A 532 -3.03 -23.09 -0.19
C ALA A 532 -4.41 -23.70 -0.51
N ARG A 533 -4.99 -24.47 0.42
CA ARG A 533 -6.33 -25.06 0.26
C ARG A 533 -7.41 -24.00 0.26
N TYR A 534 -7.29 -22.99 1.12
CA TYR A 534 -8.19 -21.84 1.15
C TYR A 534 -8.15 -21.05 -0.16
N GLU A 535 -6.97 -20.64 -0.62
CA GLU A 535 -6.80 -19.90 -1.87
C GLU A 535 -7.36 -20.70 -3.06
N ALA A 536 -7.13 -22.02 -3.08
CA ALA A 536 -7.72 -22.89 -4.09
C ALA A 536 -9.26 -22.90 -4.02
N SER A 537 -9.86 -22.93 -2.83
CA SER A 537 -11.33 -22.94 -2.66
C SER A 537 -12.01 -21.65 -3.14
N LEU A 538 -11.31 -20.51 -3.11
CA LEU A 538 -11.82 -19.24 -3.63
C LEU A 538 -11.78 -19.15 -5.16
N GLY A 539 -10.93 -19.95 -5.79
CA GLY A 539 -10.53 -19.77 -7.17
C GLY A 539 -9.51 -18.64 -7.35
N ARG A 540 -8.84 -18.67 -8.51
CA ARG A 540 -7.67 -17.82 -8.81
C ARG A 540 -7.99 -16.33 -8.90
N GLN A 541 -9.15 -15.98 -9.47
CA GLN A 541 -9.58 -14.59 -9.59
C GLN A 541 -9.80 -13.95 -8.21
N THR A 542 -10.62 -14.59 -7.38
CA THR A 542 -10.96 -14.12 -6.03
C THR A 542 -9.71 -14.06 -5.14
N SER A 543 -8.89 -15.12 -5.14
CA SER A 543 -7.64 -15.17 -4.36
C SER A 543 -6.55 -14.22 -4.84
N THR A 544 -6.74 -13.50 -5.96
CA THR A 544 -5.81 -12.48 -6.45
C THR A 544 -6.37 -11.06 -6.32
N ASN A 545 -7.62 -10.85 -6.78
CA ASN A 545 -8.25 -9.53 -6.78
C ASN A 545 -8.40 -8.97 -5.36
N TYR A 546 -8.86 -9.78 -4.42
CA TYR A 546 -9.12 -9.33 -3.06
C TYR A 546 -7.85 -8.94 -2.29
N PRO A 547 -6.76 -9.72 -2.32
CA PRO A 547 -5.49 -9.27 -1.80
C PRO A 547 -5.01 -7.96 -2.45
N LEU A 548 -5.09 -7.81 -3.77
CA LEU A 548 -4.67 -6.58 -4.45
C LEU A 548 -5.48 -5.35 -4.01
N VAL A 549 -6.80 -5.48 -3.90
CA VAL A 549 -7.66 -4.42 -3.34
C VAL A 549 -7.23 -4.06 -1.91
N ASN A 550 -7.03 -5.08 -1.06
CA ASN A 550 -6.60 -4.87 0.32
C ASN A 550 -5.22 -4.20 0.40
N PHE A 551 -4.30 -4.55 -0.50
CA PHE A 551 -2.99 -3.93 -0.60
C PHE A 551 -3.12 -2.44 -0.94
N LEU A 552 -3.83 -2.10 -2.02
CA LEU A 552 -3.99 -0.73 -2.48
C LEU A 552 -4.73 0.14 -1.46
N MET A 553 -5.82 -0.35 -0.87
CA MET A 553 -6.53 0.32 0.21
C MET A 553 -5.64 0.58 1.44
N ALA A 554 -4.76 -0.36 1.80
CA ALA A 554 -3.78 -0.16 2.87
C ALA A 554 -2.76 0.93 2.53
N THR A 555 -2.35 1.03 1.26
CA THR A 555 -1.46 2.10 0.79
C THR A 555 -2.16 3.47 0.77
N GLU A 556 -3.49 3.53 0.60
CA GLU A 556 -4.27 4.77 0.56
C GLU A 556 -4.70 5.29 1.95
N SER A 557 -4.79 4.39 2.93
CA SER A 557 -5.16 4.68 4.33
C SER A 557 -4.17 5.58 5.06
N ASP A 558 -4.63 6.40 6.00
CA ASP A 558 -3.80 7.36 6.75
C ASP A 558 -2.84 6.66 7.72
N PHE A 559 -3.32 5.66 8.46
CA PHE A 559 -2.51 4.90 9.44
C PHE A 559 -2.39 3.42 9.06
N PHE A 560 -1.42 2.72 9.65
CA PHE A 560 -1.25 1.28 9.43
C PHE A 560 -0.82 0.52 10.68
N VAL A 561 -1.52 -0.59 10.93
CA VAL A 561 -1.21 -1.58 11.96
C VAL A 561 -1.12 -2.97 11.31
N GLY A 562 -0.12 -3.76 11.68
CA GLY A 562 0.14 -5.05 11.05
C GLY A 562 1.29 -5.83 11.67
N ALA A 563 1.60 -7.01 11.14
CA ALA A 563 2.72 -7.84 11.59
C ALA A 563 3.97 -7.69 10.71
N LEU A 564 5.07 -7.21 11.28
CA LEU A 564 6.34 -6.97 10.57
C LEU A 564 6.92 -8.24 9.96
N GLY A 565 6.72 -9.40 10.61
CA GLY A 565 7.15 -10.70 10.08
C GLY A 565 6.40 -11.16 8.82
N SER A 566 5.40 -10.40 8.36
CA SER A 566 4.71 -10.63 7.10
C SER A 566 5.35 -9.84 5.96
N THR A 567 5.84 -10.54 4.94
CA THR A 567 6.29 -9.94 3.68
C THR A 567 5.23 -9.00 3.09
N TRP A 568 3.94 -9.31 3.30
CA TRP A 568 2.84 -8.47 2.83
C TRP A 568 2.80 -7.11 3.55
N CYS A 569 2.90 -7.09 4.88
CA CYS A 569 2.97 -5.85 5.65
C CYS A 569 4.23 -5.05 5.31
N PHE A 570 5.36 -5.73 5.10
CA PHE A 570 6.60 -5.09 4.68
C PHE A 570 6.46 -4.36 3.34
N LEU A 571 5.79 -4.97 2.35
CA LEU A 571 5.55 -4.35 1.06
C LEU A 571 4.54 -3.20 1.15
N ILE A 572 3.49 -3.33 1.98
CA ILE A 572 2.52 -2.25 2.25
C ILE A 572 3.23 -1.04 2.89
N ASP A 573 4.03 -1.27 3.94
CA ASP A 573 4.82 -0.24 4.61
C ASP A 573 5.77 0.45 3.62
N GLY A 574 6.50 -0.33 2.81
CA GLY A 574 7.35 0.20 1.75
C GLY A 574 6.60 1.07 0.74
N MET A 575 5.41 0.65 0.30
CA MET A 575 4.56 1.47 -0.57
C MET A 575 4.10 2.75 0.13
N ARG A 576 3.63 2.68 1.37
CA ARG A 576 3.22 3.88 2.13
C ARG A 576 4.38 4.87 2.25
N ASN A 577 5.58 4.39 2.52
CA ASN A 577 6.78 5.21 2.68
C ASN A 577 7.34 5.76 1.35
N THR A 578 6.91 5.24 0.20
CA THR A 578 7.14 5.86 -1.13
C THR A 578 5.90 6.57 -1.67
N GLY A 579 4.89 6.77 -0.81
CA GLY A 579 3.64 7.47 -1.12
C GLY A 579 3.31 8.61 -0.15
N GLY A 580 4.33 9.22 0.46
CA GLY A 580 4.20 10.41 1.31
C GLY A 580 3.78 10.11 2.75
N LYS A 581 3.98 8.88 3.26
CA LYS A 581 3.47 8.45 4.57
C LYS A 581 4.56 7.98 5.54
N VAL A 582 5.81 8.38 5.32
CA VAL A 582 6.89 8.06 6.27
C VAL A 582 6.52 8.52 7.68
N MET A 583 6.03 9.74 7.84
CA MET A 583 5.69 10.28 9.16
C MET A 583 4.37 9.75 9.76
N ALA A 584 3.56 9.01 9.00
CA ALA A 584 2.37 8.36 9.54
C ALA A 584 2.71 7.13 10.40
N GLY A 585 3.91 6.58 10.21
CA GLY A 585 4.46 5.47 10.98
C GLY A 585 3.77 4.12 10.73
N TYR A 586 4.39 3.09 11.29
CA TYR A 586 3.89 1.73 11.27
C TYR A 586 3.96 1.11 12.68
N LEU A 587 2.80 0.85 13.28
CA LEU A 587 2.72 0.16 14.56
C LEU A 587 2.61 -1.35 14.33
N SER A 588 3.59 -2.10 14.84
CA SER A 588 3.64 -3.54 14.67
C SER A 588 3.40 -4.33 15.95
N VAL A 589 2.64 -5.41 15.80
CA VAL A 589 2.37 -6.38 16.88
C VAL A 589 3.53 -7.35 17.13
N ASN A 590 4.46 -7.49 16.20
CA ASN A 590 5.60 -8.41 16.32
C ASN A 590 6.88 -7.82 15.71
N LYS A 591 8.00 -8.52 15.92
CA LYS A 591 9.26 -8.23 15.26
C LYS A 591 9.31 -8.92 13.90
N ASP A 592 10.05 -8.33 12.96
CA ASP A 592 10.39 -8.99 11.69
C ASP A 592 11.33 -10.20 11.96
N ARG A 593 11.41 -11.15 11.02
CA ARG A 593 12.31 -12.31 11.07
C ARG A 593 13.77 -11.94 11.01
N PHE A 594 14.07 -10.78 10.44
CA PHE A 594 15.41 -10.26 10.30
C PHE A 594 15.79 -9.32 11.44
N TRP A 595 15.20 -9.48 12.63
CA TRP A 595 15.68 -8.77 13.83
C TRP A 595 16.99 -9.34 14.36
#